data_AF-A0A948DSM7-F1
#
_entry.id   AF-A0A948DSM7-F1
#
_cell.length_a   1.000
_cell.length_b   1.000
_cell.length_c   1.000
_cell.angle_alpha   90.00
_cell.angle_beta   90.00
_cell.angle_gamma   90.00
#
_symmetry.space_group_name_H-M   'P 1'
#
loop_
_entity.id
_entity.type
_entity.pdbx_description
1 polymer ?
#
loop_
_entity_poly.entity_id
_entity_poly.type
_entity_poly.pdbx_seq_one_letter_code
_entity_poly.pdbx_strand_id
1 'polypeptide(L)' 'MNNKFFVETLPKNTAHLITMFQNKKPDFLKYFYLSGGTALSLQIGHRESEDLDFFI' A
#
# COMPACT_ATOMS: atom_id res chain seq x y z
N MET A 1 18.72 2.92 3.58
CA MET A 1 18.08 1.60 3.82
C MET A 1 17.15 1.32 2.65
N ASN A 2 17.35 0.22 1.92
CA ASN A 2 16.35 -0.22 0.93
C ASN A 2 15.15 -0.74 1.72
N ASN A 3 14.13 0.09 1.92
CA ASN A 3 12.88 -0.36 2.52
C ASN A 3 12.18 -1.28 1.53
N LYS A 4 12.42 -2.59 1.68
CA LYS A 4 11.74 -3.62 0.91
C LYS A 4 10.34 -3.79 1.52
N PHE A 5 9.30 -3.45 0.77
CA PHE A 5 7.93 -3.71 1.17
C PHE A 5 7.54 -5.17 0.89
N PHE A 6 6.74 -5.76 1.77
CA PHE A 6 6.18 -7.11 1.66
C PHE A 6 4.88 -7.07 0.87
N VAL A 7 4.97 -6.90 -0.45
CA VAL A 7 3.80 -6.75 -1.34
C VAL A 7 2.93 -8.03 -1.37
N GLU A 8 3.50 -9.17 -1.00
CA GLU A 8 2.77 -10.44 -0.79
C GLU A 8 1.73 -10.39 0.33
N THR A 9 1.77 -9.36 1.19
CA THR A 9 0.73 -9.11 2.22
C THR A 9 -0.52 -8.43 1.66
N LEU A 10 -0.51 -8.05 0.39
CA LEU A 10 -1.69 -7.51 -0.27
C LEU A 10 -2.42 -8.62 -1.03
N PRO A 11 -3.76 -8.68 -0.93
CA PRO A 11 -4.56 -9.48 -1.85
C PRO A 11 -4.25 -9.12 -3.30
N LYS A 12 -4.36 -10.09 -4.21
CA LYS A 12 -4.00 -9.93 -5.62
C LYS A 12 -4.62 -8.69 -6.29
N ASN A 13 -5.89 -8.41 -6.02
CA ASN A 13 -6.60 -7.27 -6.60
C ASN A 13 -6.12 -5.94 -6.00
N THR A 14 -5.85 -5.90 -4.70
CA THR A 14 -5.28 -4.73 -4.00
C THR A 14 -3.87 -4.43 -4.50
N ALA A 15 -3.03 -5.45 -4.68
CA ALA A 15 -1.70 -5.31 -5.27
C ALA A 15 -1.76 -4.74 -6.71
N HIS A 16 -2.74 -5.18 -7.49
CA HIS A 16 -2.97 -4.64 -8.84
C HIS A 16 -3.40 -3.16 -8.79
N LEU A 17 -4.30 -2.78 -7.88
CA LEU A 17 -4.70 -1.38 -7.67
C LEU A 17 -3.51 -0.50 -7.28
N ILE A 18 -2.69 -0.93 -6.31
CA ILE A 18 -1.49 -0.20 -5.89
C ILE A 18 -0.52 -0.04 -7.06
N THR A 19 -0.34 -1.08 -7.88
CA THR A 19 0.46 -1.00 -9.11
C THR A 19 -0.11 0.03 -10.09
N MET A 20 -1.43 0.09 -10.26
CA MET A 20 -2.07 1.11 -11.08
C MET A 20 -1.84 2.52 -10.53
N PHE A 21 -1.94 2.72 -9.22
CA PHE A 21 -1.65 4.01 -8.58
C PHE A 21 -0.18 4.42 -8.75
N GLN A 22 0.76 3.49 -8.60
CA GLN A 22 2.19 3.75 -8.83
C GLN A 22 2.50 4.13 -10.29
N ASN A 23 1.80 3.53 -11.25
CA ASN A 23 1.97 3.82 -12.67
C ASN A 23 1.29 5.13 -13.09
N LYS A 24 0.06 5.36 -12.63
CA LYS A 24 -0.74 6.53 -13.02
C LYS A 24 -0.42 7.78 -12.23
N LYS A 25 0.09 7.64 -11.00
CA LYS A 25 0.44 8.73 -10.07
C LYS A 25 -0.60 9.85 -10.07
N PRO A 26 -1.87 9.54 -9.76
CA PRO A 26 -2.92 10.54 -9.82
C PRO A 26 -2.61 11.70 -8.87
N ASP A 27 -2.79 12.93 -9.34
CA ASP A 27 -2.34 14.14 -8.64
C ASP A 27 -2.91 14.29 -7.23
N PHE A 28 -4.12 13.79 -6.97
CA PHE A 28 -4.71 13.90 -5.64
C PHE A 28 -3.98 13.02 -4.61
N LEU A 29 -3.37 11.91 -5.03
CA LEU A 29 -2.76 10.94 -4.12
C LEU A 29 -1.48 11.46 -3.47
N LYS A 30 -0.87 12.54 -4.02
CA LYS A 30 0.28 13.21 -3.39
C LYS A 30 -0.06 13.88 -2.05
N TYR A 31 -1.34 14.08 -1.77
CA TYR A 31 -1.84 14.64 -0.52
C TYR A 31 -2.23 13.57 0.48
N PHE A 32 -2.02 12.28 0.17
CA PHE A 32 -2.40 11.20 1.06
C PHE A 32 -1.21 10.30 1.38
N TYR A 33 -1.22 9.71 2.56
CA TYR A 33 -0.34 8.61 2.94
C TYR A 33 -1.16 7.42 3.42
N LEU A 34 -0.67 6.21 3.09
CA LEU A 34 -1.26 4.96 3.56
C LEU A 34 -0.84 4.75 5.02
N SER A 35 -1.82 4.51 5.88
CA SER A 35 -1.62 4.24 7.31
C SER A 35 -2.30 2.93 7.70
N GLY A 36 -2.39 2.67 9.00
CA GLY A 36 -3.14 1.56 9.55
C GLY A 36 -2.49 0.19 9.36
N GLY A 37 -3.32 -0.85 9.45
CA GLY A 37 -2.88 -2.25 9.46
C GLY A 37 -2.19 -2.67 8.16
N THR A 38 -2.62 -2.13 7.03
CA THR A 38 -2.03 -2.47 5.73
C THR A 38 -0.68 -1.79 5.52
N ALA A 39 -0.51 -0.54 5.97
CA ALA A 39 0.81 0.09 5.96
C ALA A 39 1.83 -0.69 6.81
N LEU A 40 1.42 -1.12 8.01
CA LEU A 40 2.28 -1.93 8.87
C LEU A 40 2.58 -3.29 8.23
N SER A 41 1.57 -3.97 7.67
CA SER A 41 1.76 -5.28 7.03
C SER A 41 2.73 -5.19 5.84
N LEU A 42 2.66 -4.13 5.03
CA LEU A 42 3.62 -3.85 3.97
C LEU A 42 5.04 -3.62 4.49
N GLN A 43 5.21 -3.06 5.70
CA GLN A 43 6.53 -2.79 6.27
C GLN A 43 7.17 -4.02 6.91
N ILE A 44 6.39 -4.89 7.55
CA ILE A 44 6.94 -5.99 8.37
C ILE A 44 6.52 -7.41 7.92
N GLY A 45 5.63 -7.54 6.93
CA GLY A 45 5.25 -8.84 6.38
C GLY A 45 4.39 -9.71 7.30
N HIS A 46 3.72 -9.14 8.30
CA HIS A 46 3.13 -9.90 9.41
C HIS A 46 1.86 -10.70 9.05
N ARG A 47 1.00 -10.17 8.16
CA ARG A 47 -0.22 -10.85 7.71
C ARG A 47 -0.73 -10.27 6.40
N GLU A 48 -1.64 -10.97 5.74
CA GLU A 48 -2.45 -10.39 4.67
C GLU A 48 -3.38 -9.29 5.24
N SER A 49 -3.54 -8.19 4.52
CA SER A 49 -4.40 -7.07 4.91
C SER A 49 -5.06 -6.43 3.70
N GLU A 50 -6.38 -6.25 3.76
CA GLU A 50 -7.18 -5.83 2.60
C GLU A 50 -7.47 -4.32 2.59
N ASP A 51 -7.69 -3.72 3.76
CA ASP A 51 -8.18 -2.35 3.91
C ASP A 51 -7.11 -1.29 3.61
N LEU A 52 -7.42 -0.30 2.77
CA LEU A 52 -6.50 0.80 2.45
C LEU A 52 -6.92 2.09 3.16
N ASP A 53 -6.32 2.36 4.30
CA ASP A 53 -6.59 3.58 5.08
C ASP A 53 -5.67 4.73 4.65
N PHE A 54 -6.19 5.64 3.81
CA PHE A 54 -5.48 6.84 3.39
C PHE A 54 -5.89 8.06 4.23
N PHE A 55 -4.89 8.81 4.69
CA PHE A 55 -5.08 10.05 5.45
C PHE A 55 -4.37 11.22 4.75
N ILE A 56 -4.89 12.44 4.94
CA ILE A 56 -4.32 13.71 4.42
C ILE A 56 -3.19 14.19 5.34
#